data_AF-A0A9X1QRZ8-F1
#
_entry.id   AF-A0A9X1QRZ8-F1
#
_cell.length_a   1.000
_cell.length_b   1.000
_cell.length_c   1.000
_cell.angle_alpha   90.00
_cell.angle_beta   90.00
_cell.angle_gamma   90.00
#
_symmetry.space_group_name_H-M   'P 1'
#
loop_
_entity.id
_entity.type
_entity.pdbx_description
1 polymer ?
#
loop_
_entity_poly.entity_id
_entity_poly.type
_entity_poly.pdbx_seq_one_letter_code
_entity_poly.pdbx_strand_id
1 'polypeptide(L)'
;MSNSFFIMTDEEVDKIINKIKSHIHDDNNGYCRVGWAMKKVLGKDIVYGDKEQVLKKVRITALITQSGEYKADPSIKEYTDWDIKPNADFIKSQLEIKLAKSNLKANKLNFKNSRLNNRATVINVIVGLLNFILLFYQLFFND
;
A
#
# COMPACT_ATOMS: atom_id res chain seq x y z
N MET A 1 -19.09 30.30 33.16
CA MET A 1 -18.65 28.89 33.15
C MET A 1 -17.72 28.72 31.94
N SER A 2 -16.43 28.52 32.20
CA SER A 2 -15.42 28.31 31.16
C SER A 2 -15.59 26.92 30.58
N ASN A 3 -16.03 26.81 29.31
CA ASN A 3 -15.91 25.59 28.53
C ASN A 3 -14.44 25.43 28.14
N SER A 4 -13.58 25.06 29.09
CA SER A 4 -12.25 24.58 28.75
C SER A 4 -12.40 23.15 28.22
N PHE A 5 -12.81 23.01 26.96
CA PHE A 5 -12.45 21.83 26.20
C PHE A 5 -10.92 21.78 26.23
N PHE A 6 -10.35 20.87 27.02
CA PHE A 6 -8.92 20.59 26.94
C PHE A 6 -8.70 19.81 25.63
N ILE A 7 -8.68 20.55 24.53
CA ILE A 7 -8.48 20.02 23.18
C ILE A 7 -7.05 19.50 23.16
N MET A 8 -6.91 18.20 22.96
CA MET A 8 -5.61 17.56 22.69
C MET A 8 -4.95 18.30 21.52
N THR A 9 -3.68 18.63 21.68
CA THR A 9 -2.94 19.34 20.63
C THR A 9 -2.81 18.45 19.40
N ASP A 10 -2.71 19.05 18.21
CA ASP A 10 -2.56 18.29 16.98
C ASP A 10 -1.26 17.44 17.00
N GLU A 11 -0.21 17.94 17.66
CA GLU A 11 1.04 17.19 17.85
C GLU A 11 0.84 15.91 18.70
N GLU A 12 0.05 15.98 19.77
CA GLU A 12 -0.28 14.79 20.58
C GLU A 12 -1.12 13.80 19.78
N VAL A 13 -2.09 14.29 19.01
CA VAL A 13 -2.91 13.46 18.12
C VAL A 13 -2.04 12.72 17.11
N ASP A 14 -1.11 13.43 16.47
CA ASP A 14 -0.18 12.85 15.51
C ASP A 14 0.74 11.80 16.15
N LYS A 15 1.26 12.08 17.35
CA LYS A 15 2.05 11.11 18.13
C LYS A 15 1.24 9.84 18.42
N ILE A 16 -0.03 9.98 18.79
CA ILE A 16 -0.90 8.83 19.07
C ILE A 16 -1.19 8.03 17.80
N ILE A 17 -1.53 8.69 16.69
CA ILE A 17 -1.77 8.04 15.40
C ILE A 17 -0.52 7.28 14.95
N ASN A 18 0.66 7.89 15.05
CA ASN A 18 1.92 7.24 14.71
C ASN A 18 2.20 6.05 15.63
N LYS A 19 1.88 6.16 16.92
CA LYS A 19 2.01 5.03 17.84
C LYS A 19 1.09 3.88 17.46
N ILE A 20 -0.15 4.15 17.06
CA ILE A 20 -1.09 3.15 16.56
C ILE A 20 -0.52 2.45 15.33
N LYS A 21 -0.08 3.23 14.32
CA LYS A 21 0.48 2.68 13.07
C LYS A 21 1.71 1.81 13.33
N SER A 22 2.66 2.29 14.13
CA SER A 22 3.87 1.52 14.48
C SER A 22 3.52 0.19 15.14
N HIS A 23 2.61 0.20 16.12
CA HIS A 23 2.23 -1.03 16.82
C HIS A 23 1.53 -2.02 15.91
N ILE A 24 0.66 -1.57 15.00
CA ILE A 24 0.02 -2.47 14.02
C ILE A 24 1.04 -3.10 13.07
N HIS A 25 2.11 -2.37 12.73
CA HIS A 25 3.15 -2.86 11.83
C HIS A 25 4.15 -3.80 12.52
N ASP A 26 4.53 -3.48 13.76
CA ASP A 26 5.62 -4.14 14.48
C ASP A 26 5.14 -5.31 15.34
N ASP A 27 3.94 -5.23 15.93
CA ASP A 27 3.38 -6.27 16.81
C ASP A 27 2.44 -7.21 16.02
N ASN A 28 2.77 -8.50 16.00
CA ASN A 28 2.13 -9.60 15.26
C ASN A 28 0.60 -9.77 15.46
N ASN A 29 -0.05 -8.97 16.31
CA ASN A 29 -1.49 -9.05 16.58
C ASN A 29 -2.34 -8.38 15.50
N GLY A 30 -1.77 -7.48 14.69
CA GLY A 30 -2.47 -6.86 13.55
C GLY A 30 -3.60 -5.90 13.92
N TYR A 31 -3.68 -5.47 15.19
CA TYR A 31 -4.57 -4.41 15.65
C TYR A 31 -3.95 -3.63 16.81
N CYS A 32 -4.51 -2.45 17.10
CA CYS A 32 -4.09 -1.59 18.19
C CYS A 32 -5.29 -0.87 18.80
N ARG A 33 -5.43 -0.93 20.13
CA ARG A 33 -6.49 -0.23 20.84
C ARG A 33 -6.16 1.26 21.00
N VAL A 34 -7.09 2.14 20.66
CA VAL A 34 -6.91 3.60 20.76
C VAL A 34 -6.57 4.03 22.19
N GLY A 35 -7.31 3.53 23.18
CA GLY A 35 -6.99 3.80 24.59
C GLY A 35 -5.59 3.34 24.99
N TRP A 36 -5.11 2.21 24.51
CA TRP A 36 -3.73 1.78 24.82
C TRP A 36 -2.70 2.76 24.25
N ALA A 37 -2.86 3.19 23.00
CA ALA A 37 -1.94 4.12 22.36
C ALA A 37 -1.94 5.50 23.04
N MET A 38 -3.13 6.00 23.40
CA MET A 38 -3.29 7.22 24.20
C MET A 38 -2.54 7.14 25.53
N LYS A 39 -2.70 6.03 26.28
CA LYS A 39 -2.00 5.82 27.55
C LYS A 39 -0.47 5.81 27.36
N LYS A 40 0.02 5.20 26.28
CA LYS A 40 1.45 5.12 25.98
C LYS A 40 2.07 6.48 25.63
N VAL A 41 1.35 7.34 24.92
CA VAL A 41 1.87 8.67 24.53
C VAL A 41 1.72 9.69 25.65
N LEU A 42 0.56 9.72 26.31
CA LEU A 42 0.25 10.74 27.32
C LEU A 42 0.79 10.40 28.71
N GLY A 43 1.20 9.15 28.95
CA GLY A 43 1.75 8.69 30.24
C GLY A 43 0.75 8.72 31.40
N LYS A 44 -0.54 8.89 31.11
CA LYS A 44 -1.62 8.99 32.10
C LYS A 44 -2.57 7.81 31.96
N ASP A 45 -3.08 7.35 33.09
CA ASP A 45 -4.15 6.36 33.09
C ASP A 45 -5.42 6.94 32.46
N ILE A 46 -6.10 6.11 31.68
CA ILE A 46 -7.35 6.48 31.04
C ILE A 46 -8.48 6.17 32.00
N VAL A 47 -9.15 7.22 32.46
CA VAL A 47 -10.35 7.10 33.27
C VAL A 47 -11.49 6.64 32.37
N TYR A 48 -12.00 5.45 32.63
CA TYR A 48 -13.15 4.88 31.93
C TYR A 48 -14.43 5.63 32.34
N GLY A 49 -15.28 5.97 31.37
CA GLY A 49 -16.55 6.68 31.60
C GLY A 49 -16.47 8.21 31.59
N ASP A 50 -15.27 8.79 31.47
CA ASP A 50 -15.11 10.23 31.27
C ASP A 50 -15.48 10.60 29.82
N LYS A 51 -16.53 11.42 29.67
CA LYS A 51 -17.01 11.91 28.37
C LYS A 51 -15.91 12.61 27.57
N GLU A 52 -14.99 13.30 28.23
CA GLU A 52 -13.89 13.98 27.56
C GLU A 52 -12.91 12.99 26.93
N GLN A 53 -12.55 11.93 27.65
CA GLN A 53 -11.72 10.84 27.12
C GLN A 53 -12.39 10.11 25.97
N VAL A 54 -13.70 9.91 26.04
CA VAL A 54 -14.47 9.32 24.93
C VAL A 54 -14.36 10.19 23.68
N LEU A 55 -14.58 11.51 23.79
CA LEU A 55 -14.47 12.43 22.65
C LEU A 55 -13.05 12.43 22.04
N LYS A 56 -12.01 12.36 22.88
CA LYS A 56 -10.61 12.24 22.43
C LYS A 56 -10.40 10.96 21.62
N LYS A 57 -10.88 9.82 22.12
CA LYS A 57 -10.80 8.53 21.42
C LYS A 57 -11.57 8.56 20.09
N VAL A 58 -12.77 9.15 20.06
CA VAL A 58 -13.57 9.32 18.83
C VAL A 58 -12.80 10.14 17.80
N ARG A 59 -12.19 11.26 18.21
CA ARG A 59 -11.40 12.12 17.32
C ARG A 59 -10.24 11.34 16.68
N ILE A 60 -9.44 10.64 17.49
CA ILE A 60 -8.31 9.84 17.00
C ILE A 60 -8.79 8.74 16.04
N THR A 61 -9.87 8.06 16.40
CA THR A 61 -10.48 6.99 15.58
C THR A 61 -10.94 7.54 14.23
N ALA A 62 -11.64 8.67 14.21
CA ALA A 62 -12.10 9.29 12.98
C ALA A 62 -10.91 9.67 12.08
N LEU A 63 -9.87 10.30 12.64
CA LEU A 63 -8.70 10.72 11.87
C LEU A 63 -7.91 9.55 11.29
N ILE A 64 -7.66 8.49 12.06
CA ILE A 64 -6.86 7.35 11.56
C ILE A 64 -7.62 6.51 10.51
N THR A 65 -8.95 6.48 10.59
CA THR A 65 -9.80 5.76 9.62
C THR A 65 -10.17 6.60 8.39
N GLN A 66 -9.90 7.90 8.39
CA GLN A 66 -10.32 8.82 7.31
C GLN A 66 -9.75 8.44 5.93
N SER A 67 -8.53 7.90 5.88
CA SER A 67 -7.90 7.47 4.61
C SER A 67 -8.49 6.17 4.06
N GLY A 68 -9.26 5.43 4.86
CA GLY A 68 -9.73 4.08 4.54
C GLY A 68 -8.65 2.99 4.66
N GLU A 69 -7.40 3.34 4.94
CA GLU A 69 -6.29 2.38 5.15
C GLU A 69 -6.51 1.53 6.40
N TYR A 70 -7.15 2.11 7.42
CA TYR A 70 -7.48 1.46 8.68
C TYR A 70 -8.99 1.45 8.90
N LYS A 71 -9.47 0.45 9.63
CA LYS A 71 -10.84 0.38 10.13
C LYS A 71 -10.86 0.27 11.65
N ALA A 72 -11.93 0.76 12.24
CA ALA A 72 -12.16 0.72 13.68
C ALA A 72 -13.25 -0.30 14.00
N ASP A 73 -12.94 -1.24 14.89
CA ASP A 73 -13.90 -2.16 15.45
C ASP A 73 -14.19 -1.78 16.90
N PRO A 74 -15.45 -1.72 17.33
CA PRO A 74 -15.78 -1.47 18.73
C PRO A 74 -15.29 -2.66 19.58
N SER A 75 -14.36 -2.39 20.49
CA SER A 75 -13.74 -3.44 21.33
C SER A 75 -14.61 -3.79 22.54
N ILE A 76 -15.25 -2.79 23.16
CA ILE A 76 -16.16 -2.96 24.31
C ILE A 76 -17.29 -1.92 24.20
N LYS A 77 -18.54 -2.38 24.14
CA LYS A 77 -19.73 -1.50 23.99
C LYS A 77 -19.94 -0.55 25.17
N GLU A 78 -19.53 -0.94 26.37
CA GLU A 78 -19.75 -0.17 27.61
C GLU A 78 -18.74 0.96 27.83
N TYR A 79 -17.60 0.98 27.12
CA TYR A 79 -16.50 1.91 27.40
C TYR A 79 -16.02 2.74 26.20
N THR A 80 -16.69 2.61 25.03
CA THR A 80 -16.37 3.36 23.79
C THR A 80 -14.87 3.41 23.53
N ASP A 81 -14.26 2.23 23.36
CA ASP A 81 -12.89 2.09 22.91
C ASP A 81 -12.85 1.28 21.63
N TRP A 82 -11.90 1.59 20.76
CA TRP A 82 -11.83 1.04 19.41
C TRP A 82 -10.51 0.31 19.20
N ASP A 83 -10.61 -0.87 18.60
CA ASP A 83 -9.47 -1.57 18.04
C ASP A 83 -9.31 -1.10 16.59
N ILE A 84 -8.16 -0.49 16.29
CA ILE A 84 -7.78 -0.07 14.94
C ILE A 84 -7.01 -1.22 14.30
N LYS A 85 -7.39 -1.60 13.09
CA LYS A 85 -6.71 -2.63 12.30
C LYS A 85 -6.62 -2.24 10.83
N PRO A 86 -5.69 -2.84 10.06
CA PRO A 86 -5.63 -2.61 8.63
C PRO A 86 -6.94 -2.98 7.94
N ASN A 87 -7.33 -2.18 6.97
CA ASN A 87 -8.50 -2.46 6.14
C ASN A 87 -8.11 -3.41 5.00
N ALA A 88 -8.57 -4.66 5.09
CA ALA A 88 -8.27 -5.70 4.10
C ALA A 88 -8.71 -5.31 2.68
N ASP A 89 -9.84 -4.60 2.54
CA ASP A 89 -10.35 -4.19 1.23
C ASP A 89 -9.45 -3.12 0.60
N PHE A 90 -8.95 -2.18 1.41
CA PHE A 90 -7.97 -1.19 0.97
C PHE A 90 -6.68 -1.87 0.50
N ILE A 91 -6.12 -2.80 1.30
CA ILE A 91 -4.91 -3.55 0.94
C ILE A 91 -5.11 -4.31 -0.37
N LYS A 92 -6.25 -4.98 -0.53
CA LYS A 92 -6.59 -5.70 -1.75
C LYS A 92 -6.63 -4.76 -2.96
N SER A 93 -7.29 -3.61 -2.84
CA SER A 93 -7.35 -2.61 -3.93
C SER A 93 -5.95 -2.13 -4.35
N GLN A 94 -5.04 -1.91 -3.39
CA GLN A 94 -3.67 -1.48 -3.68
C GLN A 94 -2.86 -2.57 -4.39
N LEU A 95 -3.05 -3.83 -3.99
CA LEU A 95 -2.45 -4.98 -4.67
C LEU A 95 -2.96 -5.12 -6.10
N GLU A 96 -4.26 -5.00 -6.32
CA GLU A 96 -4.87 -5.05 -7.66
C GLU A 96 -4.32 -3.95 -8.57
N ILE A 97 -4.22 -2.70 -8.07
CA ILE A 97 -3.62 -1.59 -8.81
C ILE A 97 -2.15 -1.89 -9.15
N LYS A 98 -1.39 -2.43 -8.19
CA LYS A 98 0.03 -2.78 -8.39
C LYS A 98 0.19 -3.89 -9.44
N LEU A 99 -0.66 -4.91 -9.39
CA LEU A 99 -0.71 -5.99 -10.38
C LEU A 99 -1.08 -5.46 -11.77
N ALA A 100 -2.10 -4.61 -11.86
CA ALA A 100 -2.49 -3.98 -13.12
C ALA A 100 -1.35 -3.15 -13.74
N LYS A 101 -0.66 -2.33 -12.94
CA LYS A 101 0.53 -1.57 -13.39
C LYS A 101 1.66 -2.48 -13.86
N SER A 102 1.92 -3.56 -13.13
CA SER A 102 2.94 -4.55 -13.51
C SER A 102 2.59 -5.22 -14.85
N ASN A 103 1.34 -5.64 -15.01
CA ASN A 103 0.85 -6.27 -16.24
C ASN A 103 0.93 -5.32 -17.43
N LEU A 104 0.59 -4.05 -17.27
CA LEU A 104 0.76 -3.03 -18.32
C LEU A 104 2.23 -2.86 -18.70
N LYS A 105 3.14 -2.86 -17.73
CA LYS A 105 4.59 -2.76 -17.99
C LYS A 105 5.11 -4.00 -18.72
N ALA A 106 4.72 -5.19 -18.30
CA ALA A 106 5.07 -6.45 -18.95
C ALA A 106 4.55 -6.49 -20.39
N ASN A 107 3.30 -6.07 -20.63
CA ASN A 107 2.72 -6.04 -21.96
C ASN A 107 3.46 -5.05 -22.88
N LYS A 108 3.82 -3.87 -22.37
CA LYS A 108 4.65 -2.90 -23.10
C LYS A 108 6.02 -3.48 -23.46
N LEU A 109 6.62 -4.28 -22.57
CA LEU A 109 7.90 -4.94 -22.82
C LEU A 109 7.77 -6.06 -23.86
N ASN A 110 6.74 -6.90 -23.75
CA ASN A 110 6.45 -7.96 -24.72
C ASN A 110 6.22 -7.40 -26.13
N PHE A 111 5.50 -6.28 -26.23
CA PHE A 111 5.31 -5.60 -27.51
C PHE A 111 6.62 -5.07 -28.11
N LYS A 112 7.50 -4.50 -27.28
CA LYS A 112 8.85 -4.07 -27.73
C LYS A 112 9.70 -5.25 -28.16
N ASN A 113 9.73 -6.33 -27.38
CA ASN A 113 10.49 -7.53 -27.69
C ASN A 113 9.99 -8.21 -28.96
N SER A 114 8.67 -8.29 -29.16
CA SER A 114 8.07 -8.79 -30.40
C SER A 114 8.50 -7.97 -31.62
N ARG A 115 8.53 -6.64 -31.52
CA ARG A 115 9.04 -5.78 -32.61
C ARG A 115 10.52 -6.03 -32.92
N LEU A 116 11.35 -6.21 -31.90
CA LEU A 116 12.78 -6.51 -32.08
C LEU A 116 12.99 -7.90 -32.68
N ASN A 117 12.27 -8.91 -32.20
CA ASN A 117 12.33 -10.26 -32.76
C ASN A 117 11.91 -10.27 -34.23
N ASN A 118 10.80 -9.61 -34.58
CA ASN A 118 10.36 -9.55 -35.98
C ASN A 118 11.42 -8.91 -36.88
N ARG A 119 12.09 -7.84 -36.43
CA ARG A 119 13.20 -7.23 -37.17
C ARG A 119 14.39 -8.17 -37.29
N ALA A 120 14.78 -8.84 -36.20
CA ALA A 120 15.87 -9.80 -36.20
C ALA A 120 15.58 -10.98 -37.15
N THR A 121 14.35 -11.48 -37.16
CA THR A 121 13.91 -12.53 -38.10
C THR A 121 14.02 -12.06 -39.55
N VAL A 122 13.54 -10.86 -39.88
CA VAL A 122 13.66 -10.31 -41.24
C VAL A 122 15.12 -10.19 -41.67
N ILE A 123 15.99 -9.68 -40.79
CA ILE A 123 17.43 -9.58 -41.06
C ILE A 123 18.04 -10.97 -41.30
N ASN A 124 17.74 -11.95 -40.45
CA ASN A 124 18.25 -13.31 -40.60
C ASN A 124 17.80 -13.94 -41.93
N VAL A 125 16.55 -13.71 -42.34
CA VAL A 125 16.06 -14.19 -43.65
C VAL A 125 16.84 -13.55 -44.81
N ILE A 126 17.09 -12.24 -44.77
CA ILE A 126 17.85 -11.53 -45.81
C ILE A 126 19.30 -12.04 -45.87
N VAL A 127 19.96 -12.17 -44.73
CA VAL A 127 21.35 -12.67 -44.65
C VAL A 127 21.43 -14.11 -45.15
N GLY A 128 20.45 -14.96 -44.82
CA GLY A 128 20.36 -16.33 -45.32
C GLY A 128 20.22 -16.39 -46.85
N LEU A 129 19.37 -15.54 -47.43
CA LEU A 129 19.21 -15.42 -48.89
C LEU A 129 20.50 -14.98 -49.58
N LEU A 130 21.18 -13.97 -49.04
CA LEU A 130 22.46 -13.49 -49.58
C LEU A 130 23.52 -14.59 -49.58
N ASN A 131 23.65 -15.33 -48.46
CA ASN A 131 24.57 -16.47 -48.38
C ASN A 131 24.23 -17.56 -49.39
N PHE A 132 22.95 -17.84 -49.60
CA PHE A 132 22.52 -18.84 -50.59
C PHE A 132 22.88 -18.43 -52.03
N ILE A 133 22.68 -17.16 -52.38
CA ILE A 133 23.05 -16.62 -53.71
C ILE A 133 24.57 -16.70 -53.91
N LEU A 134 25.36 -16.38 -52.89
CA LEU A 134 26.83 -16.42 -52.94
C LEU A 134 27.35 -17.84 -53.17
N LEU A 135 26.78 -18.82 -52.45
CA LEU A 135 27.06 -20.25 -52.66
C LEU A 135 26.69 -20.71 -54.08
N PHE A 136 25.52 -20.27 -54.57
CA PHE A 136 25.08 -20.61 -55.93
C PHE A 136 26.03 -20.03 -56.98
N TYR A 137 26.47 -18.79 -56.81
CA TYR A 137 27.44 -18.17 -57.71
C TYR A 137 28.77 -18.93 -57.74
N GLN A 138 29.29 -19.32 -56.57
CA GLN A 138 30.52 -20.12 -56.47
C GLN A 138 30.42 -21.49 -57.15
N LEU A 139 29.26 -22.13 -57.10
CA LEU A 139 29.05 -23.46 -57.70
C LEU A 139 28.90 -23.44 -59.22
N PHE A 140 28.38 -22.36 -59.80
CA PHE A 140 28.00 -22.34 -61.22
C PHE A 140 28.85 -21.40 -62.10
N PHE A 141 29.61 -20.49 -61.51
CA PHE A 141 30.36 -19.46 -62.26
C PHE A 141 31.85 -19.38 -61.92
N ASN A 142 32.35 -20.30 -61.09
CA ASN A 142 33.76 -20.33 -60.66
C ASN A 142 34.53 -21.56 -61.19
N ASP A 143 33.95 -22.27 -62.17
CA ASP A 143 34.65 -23.16 -63.12
C ASP A 143 35.07 -22.34 -64.36
#